data_AF-A0A1G0FYH1-F1
#
_entry.id   AF-A0A1G0FYH1-F1
#
_cell.length_a   1.000
_cell.length_b   1.000
_cell.length_c   1.000
_cell.angle_alpha   90.00
_cell.angle_beta   90.00
_cell.angle_gamma   90.00
#
_symmetry.space_group_name_H-M   'P 1'
#
loop_
_entity.id
_entity.type
_entity.pdbx_description
1 polymer ?
#
loop_
_entity_poly.entity_id
_entity_poly.type
_entity_poly.pdbx_seq_one_letter_code
_entity_poly.pdbx_strand_id
1 'polypeptide(L)'
;MIEAIINQTPGFVFWKSKSLEFEGCNYNLLQASGCDLMKDYIGKTDYEMPWADMAEYYRCDDKEVLLGKTIRRVEPFINHSNQIIPTLVEKRPMLDSKNKIIGMVGYTQLLNSFSNIKDGLGSWLSTQVSSDIMARLFKGISLRESQVLYYYVRGYSMKEISNFLFISPRTVETHLINLKNLFNCKNKGGID
;
A
#
# COMPACT_ATOMS: atom_id res chain seq x y z
N MET A 1 -25.14 14.43 -12.69
CA MET A 1 -25.56 13.90 -11.36
C MET A 1 -24.56 12.90 -10.80
N ILE A 2 -24.29 11.77 -11.47
CA ILE A 2 -23.33 10.74 -10.97
C ILE A 2 -21.93 11.31 -10.71
N GLU A 3 -21.37 12.06 -11.66
CA GLU A 3 -20.06 12.69 -11.50
C GLU A 3 -20.00 13.65 -10.29
N ALA A 4 -21.07 14.42 -10.07
CA ALA A 4 -21.18 15.31 -8.91
C ALA A 4 -21.20 14.53 -7.58
N ILE A 5 -21.82 13.34 -7.55
CA ILE A 5 -21.83 12.46 -6.38
C ILE A 5 -20.42 11.89 -6.14
N ILE A 6 -19.77 11.38 -7.19
CA ILE A 6 -18.41 10.82 -7.13
C ILE A 6 -17.42 11.87 -6.62
N ASN A 7 -17.48 13.09 -7.13
CA ASN A 7 -16.57 14.17 -6.72
C ASN A 7 -16.84 14.72 -5.32
N GLN A 8 -18.07 14.58 -4.80
CA GLN A 8 -18.39 14.94 -3.41
C GLN A 8 -18.16 13.79 -2.43
N THR A 9 -17.87 12.59 -2.92
CA THR A 9 -17.57 11.44 -2.06
C THR A 9 -16.21 11.69 -1.38
N PRO A 10 -16.15 11.66 -0.03
CA PRO A 10 -14.90 11.84 0.69
C PRO A 10 -13.91 10.72 0.36
N GLY A 11 -12.61 10.95 0.58
CA GLY A 11 -11.59 9.94 0.27
C GLY A 11 -11.37 9.77 -1.24
N PHE A 12 -10.82 8.62 -1.62
CA PHE A 12 -10.47 8.32 -3.02
C PHE A 12 -11.44 7.31 -3.62
N VAL A 13 -11.99 7.64 -4.78
CA VAL A 13 -12.81 6.75 -5.60
C VAL A 13 -12.08 6.52 -6.91
N PHE A 14 -11.98 5.27 -7.35
CA PHE A 14 -11.41 4.92 -8.65
C PHE A 14 -12.13 3.72 -9.26
N TRP A 15 -12.03 3.59 -10.57
CA TRP A 15 -12.43 2.39 -11.27
C TRP A 15 -11.43 2.04 -12.37
N LYS A 16 -11.30 0.74 -12.62
CA LYS A 16 -10.38 0.19 -13.61
C LYS A 16 -11.10 -0.76 -14.54
N SER A 17 -10.62 -0.80 -15.77
CA SER A 17 -11.01 -1.80 -16.77
C SER A 17 -10.53 -3.20 -16.36
N LYS A 18 -10.94 -4.22 -17.11
CA LYS A 18 -10.41 -5.59 -16.93
C LYS A 18 -8.91 -5.73 -17.20
N SER A 19 -8.35 -4.82 -17.99
CA SER A 19 -6.91 -4.76 -18.25
C SER A 19 -6.14 -4.10 -17.10
N LEU A 20 -6.85 -3.69 -16.04
CA LEU A 20 -6.31 -2.94 -14.90
C LEU A 20 -5.72 -1.58 -15.32
N GLU A 21 -6.36 -0.94 -16.29
CA GLU A 21 -6.14 0.44 -16.68
C GLU A 21 -7.17 1.32 -15.98
N PHE A 22 -6.77 2.49 -15.52
CA PHE A 22 -7.67 3.45 -14.90
C PHE A 22 -8.66 4.00 -15.93
N GLU A 23 -9.95 3.89 -15.64
CA GLU A 23 -11.01 4.47 -16.47
C GLU A 23 -11.57 5.76 -15.85
N GLY A 24 -11.19 6.05 -14.61
CA GLY A 24 -11.42 7.33 -13.96
C GLY A 24 -11.32 7.26 -12.45
N CYS A 25 -11.49 8.43 -11.83
CA CYS A 25 -11.46 8.62 -10.39
C CYS A 25 -12.27 9.85 -9.97
N ASN A 26 -12.37 10.09 -8.65
CA ASN A 26 -12.84 11.39 -8.16
C ASN A 26 -11.71 12.43 -8.12
N TYR A 27 -12.10 13.70 -7.97
CA TYR A 27 -11.15 14.82 -7.89
C TYR A 27 -10.08 14.63 -6.81
N ASN A 28 -10.44 14.09 -5.65
CA ASN A 28 -9.49 13.87 -4.55
C ASN A 28 -8.32 12.95 -4.95
N LEU A 29 -8.61 11.84 -5.64
CA LEU A 29 -7.56 10.94 -6.11
C LEU A 29 -6.79 11.52 -7.29
N LEU A 30 -7.47 12.23 -8.19
CA LEU A 30 -6.82 12.90 -9.31
C LEU A 30 -5.72 13.85 -8.81
N GLN A 31 -6.04 14.68 -7.83
CA GLN A 31 -5.08 15.57 -7.17
C GLN A 31 -3.97 14.78 -6.46
N ALA A 32 -4.31 13.71 -5.72
CA ALA A 32 -3.32 12.89 -5.04
C ALA A 32 -2.36 12.16 -6.01
N SER A 33 -2.80 11.88 -7.25
CA SER A 33 -1.98 11.30 -8.32
C SER A 33 -1.03 12.32 -8.98
N GLY A 34 -1.24 13.62 -8.76
CA GLY A 34 -0.47 14.68 -9.41
C GLY A 34 -0.85 14.93 -10.86
N CYS A 35 -1.96 14.37 -11.34
CA CYS A 35 -2.51 14.68 -12.66
C CYS A 35 -3.41 15.92 -12.57
N ASP A 36 -3.24 16.87 -13.49
CA ASP A 36 -4.07 18.08 -13.54
C ASP A 36 -5.44 17.81 -14.16
N LEU A 37 -5.50 16.93 -15.18
CA LEU A 37 -6.71 16.66 -15.94
C LEU A 37 -7.00 15.15 -15.97
N MET A 38 -8.29 14.79 -15.94
CA MET A 38 -8.74 13.40 -15.98
C MET A 38 -8.20 12.63 -17.20
N LYS A 39 -8.05 13.31 -18.34
CA LYS A 39 -7.48 12.72 -19.57
C LYS A 39 -6.02 12.24 -19.39
N ASP A 40 -5.28 12.83 -18.45
CA ASP A 40 -3.90 12.46 -18.16
C ASP A 40 -3.82 11.30 -17.15
N TYR A 41 -4.96 10.91 -16.56
CA TYR A 41 -5.11 9.80 -15.64
C TYR A 41 -5.70 8.56 -16.32
N ILE A 42 -6.68 8.74 -17.21
CA ILE A 42 -7.34 7.65 -17.93
C ILE A 42 -6.34 6.91 -18.83
N GLY A 43 -6.43 5.58 -18.85
CA GLY A 43 -5.60 4.68 -19.65
C GLY A 43 -4.27 4.29 -19.00
N LYS A 44 -3.83 5.04 -17.98
CA LYS A 44 -2.64 4.67 -17.20
C LYS A 44 -2.88 3.41 -16.37
N THR A 45 -1.78 2.78 -15.99
CA THR A 45 -1.74 1.67 -15.04
C THR A 45 -1.09 2.11 -13.72
N ASP A 46 -1.15 1.27 -12.68
CA ASP A 46 -0.46 1.55 -11.41
C ASP A 46 1.05 1.77 -11.58
N TYR A 47 1.67 1.19 -12.62
CA TYR A 47 3.11 1.36 -12.91
C TYR A 47 3.47 2.78 -13.38
N GLU A 48 2.49 3.58 -13.77
CA GLU A 48 2.69 4.96 -14.28
C GLU A 48 2.26 6.02 -13.27
N MET A 49 1.89 5.59 -12.06
CA MET A 49 1.41 6.46 -10.99
C MET A 49 2.50 6.70 -9.95
N PRO A 50 2.35 7.73 -9.08
CA PRO A 50 3.33 7.98 -8.00
C PRO A 50 3.58 6.80 -7.06
N TRP A 51 2.66 5.84 -7.02
CA TRP A 51 2.75 4.62 -6.24
C TRP A 51 3.26 3.40 -7.05
N ALA A 52 3.96 3.61 -8.16
CA ALA A 52 4.47 2.55 -9.04
C ALA A 52 5.29 1.48 -8.30
N ASP A 53 6.04 1.86 -7.26
CA ASP A 53 6.80 0.93 -6.41
C ASP A 53 5.90 -0.13 -5.74
N MET A 54 4.61 0.16 -5.56
CA MET A 54 3.58 -0.72 -4.99
C MET A 54 2.62 -1.30 -6.03
N ALA A 55 2.87 -1.08 -7.33
CA ALA A 55 1.95 -1.46 -8.41
C ALA A 55 1.60 -2.96 -8.39
N GLU A 56 2.58 -3.84 -8.23
CA GLU A 56 2.34 -5.30 -8.15
C GLU A 56 1.47 -5.67 -6.94
N TYR A 57 1.70 -5.03 -5.79
CA TYR A 57 0.90 -5.27 -4.59
C TYR A 57 -0.57 -4.94 -4.82
N TYR A 58 -0.86 -3.74 -5.36
CA TYR A 58 -2.24 -3.34 -5.64
C TYR A 58 -2.87 -4.19 -6.74
N ARG A 59 -2.13 -4.50 -7.81
CA ARG A 59 -2.62 -5.32 -8.93
C ARG A 59 -2.89 -6.77 -8.53
N CYS A 60 -2.19 -7.31 -7.54
CA CYS A 60 -2.47 -8.63 -6.99
C CYS A 60 -3.90 -8.69 -6.43
N ASP A 61 -4.26 -7.71 -5.59
CA ASP A 61 -5.63 -7.60 -5.07
C ASP A 61 -6.65 -7.30 -6.17
N ASP A 62 -6.30 -6.45 -7.14
CA ASP A 62 -7.20 -6.11 -8.25
C ASP A 62 -7.52 -7.35 -9.12
N LYS A 63 -6.55 -8.24 -9.35
CA LYS A 63 -6.77 -9.52 -10.05
C LYS A 63 -7.76 -10.41 -9.30
N GLU A 64 -7.65 -10.51 -7.98
CA GLU A 64 -8.60 -11.25 -7.14
C GLU A 64 -10.01 -10.66 -7.20
N VAL A 65 -10.12 -9.33 -7.27
CA VAL A 65 -11.39 -8.64 -7.47
C VAL A 65 -12.01 -8.97 -8.82
N LEU A 66 -11.21 -9.04 -9.88
CA LEU A 66 -11.68 -9.46 -11.21
C LEU A 66 -12.11 -10.94 -11.27
N LEU A 67 -11.71 -11.77 -10.29
CA LEU A 67 -12.21 -13.12 -10.07
C LEU A 67 -13.50 -13.16 -9.22
N GLY A 68 -14.03 -12.00 -8.84
CA GLY A 68 -15.29 -11.87 -8.09
C GLY A 68 -15.13 -11.69 -6.58
N LYS A 69 -13.89 -11.58 -6.07
CA LYS A 69 -13.67 -11.34 -4.63
C LYS A 69 -13.93 -9.88 -4.26
N THR A 70 -14.35 -9.66 -3.02
CA THR A 70 -14.32 -8.33 -2.39
C THR A 70 -13.09 -8.27 -1.50
N ILE A 71 -12.27 -7.23 -1.67
CA ILE A 71 -11.09 -7.01 -0.84
C ILE A 71 -11.35 -5.80 0.04
N ARG A 72 -11.04 -5.93 1.34
CA ARG A 72 -11.03 -4.81 2.28
C ARG A 72 -9.82 -4.94 3.19
N ARG A 73 -8.95 -3.94 3.21
CA ARG A 73 -7.74 -3.97 4.04
C ARG A 73 -7.16 -2.59 4.28
N VAL A 74 -6.30 -2.52 5.29
CA VAL A 74 -5.48 -1.33 5.52
C VAL A 74 -4.23 -1.43 4.69
N GLU A 75 -3.94 -0.38 3.93
CA GLU A 75 -2.74 -0.28 3.12
C GLU A 75 -2.25 1.17 3.11
N PRO A 76 -0.94 1.37 2.93
CA PRO A 76 -0.43 2.70 2.66
C PRO A 76 -0.79 3.15 1.26
N PHE A 77 -1.02 4.44 1.12
CA PHE A 77 -1.12 5.12 -0.16
C PHE A 77 0.01 6.15 -0.26
N ILE A 78 0.69 6.19 -1.40
CA ILE A 78 1.77 7.15 -1.69
C ILE A 78 1.23 8.16 -2.70
N ASN A 79 1.15 9.42 -2.31
CA ASN A 79 0.73 10.49 -3.23
C ASN A 79 1.90 11.04 -4.07
N HIS A 80 1.60 11.92 -5.03
CA HIS A 80 2.60 12.56 -5.89
C HIS A 80 3.67 13.38 -5.16
N SER A 81 3.40 13.77 -3.91
CA SER A 81 4.35 14.49 -3.04
C SER A 81 5.20 13.55 -2.20
N ASN A 82 5.19 12.24 -2.48
CA ASN A 82 5.82 11.18 -1.69
C ASN A 82 5.35 11.13 -0.23
N GLN A 83 4.20 11.74 0.09
CA GLN A 83 3.57 11.57 1.38
C GLN A 83 2.88 10.22 1.43
N ILE A 84 3.04 9.59 2.58
CA ILE A 84 2.38 8.33 2.90
C ILE A 84 1.18 8.59 3.77
N ILE A 85 0.09 7.99 3.33
CA ILE A 85 -1.21 8.15 3.94
C ILE A 85 -1.69 6.75 4.32
N PRO A 86 -1.96 6.47 5.61
CA PRO A 86 -2.63 5.24 5.98
C PRO A 86 -4.05 5.26 5.41
N THR A 87 -4.43 4.18 4.75
CA THR A 87 -5.75 4.10 4.13
C THR A 87 -6.45 2.78 4.43
N LEU A 88 -7.78 2.82 4.51
CA LEU A 88 -8.63 1.64 4.45
C LEU A 88 -9.22 1.57 3.05
N VAL A 89 -8.75 0.60 2.26
CA VAL A 89 -9.24 0.36 0.91
C VAL A 89 -10.33 -0.69 0.93
N GLU A 90 -11.35 -0.49 0.10
CA GLU A 90 -12.33 -1.50 -0.26
C GLU A 90 -12.43 -1.57 -1.79
N LYS A 91 -12.29 -2.77 -2.35
CA LYS A 91 -12.30 -3.02 -3.79
C LYS A 91 -13.37 -4.05 -4.12
N ARG A 92 -14.20 -3.77 -5.12
CA ARG A 92 -15.32 -4.63 -5.53
C ARG A 92 -15.38 -4.81 -7.04
N PRO A 93 -15.89 -5.97 -7.53
CA PRO A 93 -16.14 -6.15 -8.95
C PRO A 93 -17.23 -5.18 -9.43
N MET A 94 -17.02 -4.56 -10.58
CA MET A 94 -18.04 -3.77 -11.26
C MET A 94 -18.80 -4.69 -12.21
N LEU A 95 -20.14 -4.75 -12.09
CA LEU A 95 -21.00 -5.67 -12.84
C LEU A 95 -21.85 -4.92 -13.86
N ASP A 96 -22.06 -5.52 -15.03
CA ASP A 96 -23.08 -5.06 -15.99
C ASP A 96 -24.49 -5.55 -15.61
N SER A 97 -25.49 -5.19 -16.43
CA SER A 97 -26.89 -5.61 -16.25
C SER A 97 -27.13 -7.12 -16.36
N LYS A 98 -26.13 -7.90 -16.80
CA LYS A 98 -26.15 -9.36 -16.90
C LYS A 98 -25.30 -10.03 -15.82
N ASN A 99 -24.92 -9.30 -14.77
CA ASN A 99 -24.02 -9.74 -13.69
C ASN A 99 -22.64 -10.19 -14.18
N LYS A 100 -22.20 -9.75 -15.37
CA LYS A 100 -20.84 -10.01 -15.84
C LYS A 100 -19.92 -8.94 -15.26
N ILE A 101 -18.80 -9.37 -14.68
CA ILE A 101 -17.73 -8.45 -14.29
C ILE A 101 -17.28 -7.69 -15.54
N ILE A 102 -17.27 -6.37 -15.49
CA ILE A 102 -16.81 -5.46 -16.56
C ILE A 102 -15.56 -4.66 -16.15
N GLY A 103 -15.19 -4.70 -14.88
CA GLY A 103 -14.02 -4.04 -14.32
C GLY A 103 -14.07 -4.10 -12.80
N MET A 104 -13.51 -3.11 -12.14
CA MET A 104 -13.55 -2.98 -10.70
C MET A 104 -13.75 -1.53 -10.26
N VAL A 105 -14.27 -1.37 -9.04
CA VAL A 105 -14.37 -0.09 -8.35
C VAL A 105 -13.63 -0.19 -7.02
N GLY A 106 -12.95 0.88 -6.64
CA GLY A 106 -12.27 1.02 -5.36
C GLY A 106 -12.72 2.27 -4.63
N TYR A 107 -12.88 2.14 -3.33
CA TYR A 107 -13.08 3.25 -2.40
C TYR A 107 -12.00 3.19 -1.32
N THR A 108 -11.38 4.33 -1.04
CA THR A 108 -10.27 4.44 -0.10
C THR A 108 -10.55 5.54 0.90
N GLN A 109 -10.63 5.17 2.17
CA GLN A 109 -10.75 6.12 3.28
C GLN A 109 -9.36 6.46 3.81
N LEU A 110 -9.06 7.76 3.93
CA LEU A 110 -7.85 8.22 4.61
C LEU A 110 -8.01 8.05 6.12
N LEU A 111 -6.97 7.53 6.77
CA LEU A 111 -6.91 7.32 8.21
C LEU A 111 -5.95 8.34 8.83
N ASN A 112 -6.08 8.56 10.14
CA ASN A 112 -5.20 9.46 10.87
C ASN A 112 -3.89 8.77 11.31
N SER A 113 -3.91 7.44 11.51
CA SER A 113 -2.75 6.65 11.89
C SER A 113 -2.93 5.17 11.54
N PHE A 114 -1.81 4.45 11.40
CA PHE A 114 -1.80 2.98 11.27
C PHE A 114 -2.09 2.26 12.62
N SER A 115 -2.05 2.97 13.74
CA SER A 115 -2.11 2.39 15.11
C SER A 115 -3.49 1.90 15.53
N ASN A 116 -4.56 2.31 14.83
CA ASN A 116 -5.93 1.97 15.22
C ASN A 116 -6.43 0.62 14.69
N ILE A 117 -5.58 -0.16 14.01
CA ILE A 117 -6.04 -1.36 13.31
C ILE A 117 -5.08 -2.52 13.57
N LYS A 118 -5.49 -3.42 14.47
CA LYS A 118 -4.71 -4.55 14.98
C LYS A 118 -4.42 -5.65 13.94
N ASP A 119 -5.11 -5.64 12.80
CA ASP A 119 -5.18 -6.83 11.94
C ASP A 119 -4.52 -6.69 10.55
N GLY A 120 -4.04 -5.49 10.17
CA GLY A 120 -3.58 -5.23 8.79
C GLY A 120 -2.07 -5.12 8.58
N LEU A 121 -1.34 -4.55 9.55
CA LEU A 121 0.05 -4.14 9.34
C LEU A 121 1.01 -5.34 9.22
N GLY A 122 0.76 -6.44 9.97
CA GLY A 122 1.62 -7.63 9.95
C GLY A 122 1.59 -8.39 8.63
N SER A 123 0.40 -8.56 8.02
CA SER A 123 0.25 -9.17 6.69
C SER A 123 0.73 -8.26 5.56
N TRP A 124 0.71 -6.94 5.78
CA TRP A 124 1.21 -5.96 4.81
C TRP A 124 2.75 -5.85 4.85
N LEU A 125 3.37 -5.99 6.03
CA LEU A 125 4.84 -6.04 6.16
C LEU A 125 5.45 -7.28 5.50
N SER A 126 4.69 -8.38 5.38
CA SER A 126 5.15 -9.63 4.77
C SER A 126 4.99 -9.67 3.25
N THR A 127 4.26 -8.74 2.63
CA THR A 127 4.12 -8.65 1.17
C THR A 127 5.32 -7.99 0.48
N GLN A 128 5.31 -7.95 -0.85
CA GLN A 128 6.38 -7.48 -1.75
C GLN A 128 6.82 -5.99 -1.62
N VAL A 129 6.67 -5.40 -0.44
CA VAL A 129 7.03 -4.01 -0.12
C VAL A 129 8.54 -3.85 -0.10
N SER A 130 9.11 -3.00 -0.97
CA SER A 130 10.56 -2.74 -0.96
C SER A 130 11.02 -2.08 0.34
N SER A 131 12.31 -2.20 0.67
CA SER A 131 12.89 -1.52 1.83
C SER A 131 12.74 0.01 1.77
N ASP A 132 12.67 0.59 0.57
CA ASP A 132 12.52 2.03 0.39
C ASP A 132 11.13 2.48 0.81
N ILE A 133 10.10 1.70 0.43
CA ILE A 133 8.74 1.94 0.87
C ILE A 133 8.63 1.80 2.40
N MET A 134 9.28 0.79 2.98
CA MET A 134 9.35 0.61 4.44
C MET A 134 9.99 1.82 5.14
N ALA A 135 11.06 2.40 4.58
CA ALA A 135 11.68 3.60 5.14
C ALA A 135 10.72 4.80 5.10
N ARG A 136 10.03 4.98 3.97
CA ARG A 136 9.07 6.09 3.81
C ARG A 136 7.89 5.93 4.80
N LEU A 137 7.44 4.70 5.06
CA LEU A 137 6.26 4.40 5.88
C LEU A 137 6.43 4.70 7.35
N PHE A 138 7.63 4.48 7.85
CA PHE A 138 7.91 4.65 9.25
C PHE A 138 8.73 5.90 9.45
N LYS A 139 8.03 6.98 9.76
CA LYS A 139 8.64 8.28 10.08
C LYS A 139 9.68 8.09 11.21
N GLY A 140 10.95 8.35 10.90
CA GLY A 140 12.07 8.22 11.84
C GLY A 140 12.90 6.94 11.69
N ILE A 141 12.55 6.04 10.76
CA ILE A 141 13.38 4.88 10.41
C ILE A 141 14.35 5.25 9.28
N SER A 142 15.62 4.91 9.43
CA SER A 142 16.62 5.07 8.37
C SER A 142 16.44 4.03 7.25
N LEU A 143 16.96 4.30 6.05
CA LEU A 143 16.97 3.34 4.95
C LEU A 143 17.63 2.01 5.34
N ARG A 144 18.66 2.04 6.19
CA ARG A 144 19.32 0.81 6.63
C ARG A 144 18.46 0.00 7.59
N GLU A 145 17.78 0.68 8.51
CA GLU A 145 16.84 0.05 9.44
C GLU A 145 15.63 -0.51 8.69
N SER A 146 15.14 0.15 7.65
CA SER A 146 14.03 -0.36 6.84
C SER A 146 14.43 -1.61 6.04
N GLN A 147 15.67 -1.66 5.52
CA GLN A 147 16.23 -2.83 4.88
C GLN A 147 16.36 -4.02 5.85
N VAL A 148 16.86 -3.76 7.06
CA VAL A 148 16.94 -4.78 8.11
C VAL A 148 15.53 -5.29 8.48
N LEU A 149 14.57 -4.38 8.69
CA LEU A 149 13.19 -4.72 9.00
C LEU A 149 12.54 -5.54 7.87
N TYR A 150 12.78 -5.18 6.62
CA TYR A 150 12.26 -5.86 5.44
C TYR A 150 12.65 -7.34 5.42
N TYR A 151 13.94 -7.66 5.58
CA TYR A 151 14.37 -9.05 5.60
C TYR A 151 13.96 -9.77 6.89
N TYR A 152 13.96 -9.07 8.03
CA TYR A 152 13.56 -9.66 9.31
C TYR A 152 12.10 -10.12 9.32
N VAL A 153 11.17 -9.30 8.83
CA VAL A 153 9.73 -9.68 8.78
C VAL A 153 9.48 -10.85 7.81
N ARG A 154 10.37 -11.06 6.84
CA ARG A 154 10.31 -12.21 5.91
C ARG A 154 10.92 -13.49 6.47
N GLY A 155 11.32 -13.49 7.73
CA GLY A 155 11.83 -14.66 8.43
C GLY A 155 13.30 -14.98 8.17
N TYR A 156 14.05 -14.08 7.52
CA TYR A 156 15.49 -14.27 7.34
C TYR A 156 16.23 -14.11 8.68
N SER A 157 17.19 -14.99 8.93
CA SER A 157 18.05 -14.94 10.12
C SER A 157 19.00 -13.75 10.09
N MET A 158 19.48 -13.29 11.25
CA MET A 158 20.46 -12.19 11.34
C MET A 158 21.72 -12.45 10.50
N LYS A 159 22.14 -13.71 10.35
CA LYS A 159 23.29 -14.10 9.53
C LYS A 159 23.01 -13.92 8.03
N GLU A 160 21.81 -14.28 7.57
CA GLU A 160 21.39 -14.08 6.19
C GLU A 160 21.23 -12.58 5.88
N ILE A 161 20.61 -11.82 6.78
CA ILE A 161 20.46 -10.36 6.64
C ILE A 161 21.83 -9.68 6.56
N SER A 162 22.75 -10.07 7.43
CA SER A 162 24.14 -9.61 7.44
C SER A 162 24.80 -9.81 6.08
N ASN A 163 24.61 -10.99 5.47
CA ASN A 163 25.13 -11.30 4.15
C ASN A 163 24.46 -10.47 3.04
N PHE A 164 23.13 -10.33 3.06
CA PHE A 164 22.40 -9.56 2.04
C PHE A 164 22.74 -8.06 2.05
N LEU A 165 22.96 -7.50 3.25
CA LEU A 165 23.20 -6.07 3.44
C LEU A 165 24.67 -5.69 3.55
N PHE A 166 25.59 -6.67 3.46
CA PHE A 166 27.03 -6.47 3.60
C PHE A 166 27.43 -5.72 4.89
N ILE A 167 26.82 -6.11 6.01
CA ILE A 167 27.08 -5.54 7.35
C ILE A 167 27.31 -6.66 8.37
N SER A 168 27.89 -6.37 9.53
CA SER A 168 28.12 -7.40 10.57
C SER A 168 26.79 -7.84 11.23
N PRO A 169 26.69 -9.09 11.74
CA PRO A 169 25.51 -9.53 12.49
C PRO A 169 25.20 -8.64 13.71
N ARG A 170 26.24 -8.07 14.35
CA ARG A 170 26.11 -7.12 15.46
C ARG A 170 25.50 -5.78 15.03
N THR A 171 25.80 -5.36 13.80
CA THR A 171 25.17 -4.17 13.19
C THR A 171 23.69 -4.42 12.90
N VAL A 172 23.33 -5.62 12.39
CA VAL A 172 21.92 -6.02 12.21
C VAL A 172 21.16 -5.98 13.53
N GLU A 173 21.72 -6.56 14.60
CA GLU A 173 21.15 -6.54 15.94
C GLU A 173 20.92 -5.11 16.44
N THR A 174 21.90 -4.22 16.24
CA THR A 174 21.80 -2.81 16.62
C THR A 174 20.61 -2.12 15.94
N HIS A 175 20.44 -2.35 14.62
CA HIS A 175 19.29 -1.81 13.89
C HIS A 175 17.96 -2.39 14.41
N LEU A 176 17.88 -3.69 14.70
CA LEU A 176 16.68 -4.29 15.29
C LEU A 176 16.33 -3.72 16.68
N ILE A 177 17.33 -3.39 17.49
CA ILE A 177 17.13 -2.72 18.79
C ILE A 177 16.57 -1.31 18.59
N ASN A 178 17.15 -0.53 17.67
CA ASN A 178 16.65 0.81 17.34
C ASN A 178 15.20 0.76 16.86
N LEU A 179 14.89 -0.19 15.96
CA LEU A 179 13.54 -0.44 15.46
C LEU A 179 12.57 -0.76 16.60
N LYS A 180 12.93 -1.66 17.53
CA LYS A 180 12.10 -2.00 18.69
C LYS A 180 11.79 -0.78 19.57
N ASN A 181 12.78 0.08 19.78
CA ASN A 181 12.61 1.32 20.54
C ASN A 181 11.70 2.32 19.81
N LEU A 182 11.88 2.49 18.50
CA LEU A 182 11.06 3.38 17.66
C LEU A 182 9.59 2.95 17.60
N PHE A 183 9.34 1.64 17.52
CA PHE A 183 7.97 1.10 17.52
C PHE A 183 7.32 1.06 18.92
N ASN A 184 8.02 1.52 19.96
CA ASN A 184 7.60 1.42 21.35
C ASN A 184 7.10 0.01 21.70
N CYS A 185 7.72 -1.01 21.09
CA CYS A 185 7.44 -2.42 21.36
C CYS A 185 8.02 -2.76 22.73
N LYS A 186 7.32 -2.36 23.80
CA LYS A 186 7.59 -2.86 25.14
C LYS A 186 7.26 -4.35 25.14
N ASN A 187 8.30 -5.18 25.16
CA ASN A 187 8.24 -6.63 25.22
C ASN A 187 7.14 -7.16 26.15
N LYS A 188 6.33 -8.11 25.67
CA LYS A 188 6.35 -9.51 26.12
C LYS A 188 5.33 -10.36 25.33
N GLY A 189 5.84 -11.42 24.69
CA GLY A 189 5.08 -12.66 24.42
C GLY A 189 4.78 -12.96 22.95
N GLY A 190 5.60 -13.84 22.36
CA GLY A 190 5.20 -14.73 21.28
C GLY A 190 5.14 -14.14 19.87
N ILE A 191 6.23 -14.31 19.12
CA ILE A 191 6.14 -14.72 17.71
C ILE A 191 7.22 -15.80 17.56
N ASP A 192 6.87 -17.00 18.04
CA ASP A 192 7.42 -18.25 17.50
C ASP A 192 6.63 -18.59 16.23
#